data_AF-A0A2V9QMQ1-F1
#
_entry.id   AF-A0A2V9QMQ1-F1
#
_cell.length_a   1.000
_cell.length_b   1.000
_cell.length_c   1.000
_cell.angle_alpha   90.00
_cell.angle_beta   90.00
_cell.angle_gamma   90.00
#
_symmetry.space_group_name_H-M   'P 1'
#
loop_
_entity.id
_entity.type
_entity.pdbx_description
1 polymer ?
#
loop_
_entity_poly.entity_id
_entity_poly.type
_entity_poly.pdbx_seq_one_letter_code
_entity_poly.pdbx_strand_id
1 'polypeptide(L)' 'MHKRRGNPNWGKSQAIPPAVATEFETVVLRLGLTTETYVGSGQLRIWCERNSHRCYVPEWLLKEWGILPDVGWS' A
#
# COMPACT_ATOMS: atom_id res chain seq x y z
N MET A 1 16.18 -11.20 -34.81
CA MET A 1 15.65 -10.02 -34.08
C MET A 1 14.95 -10.50 -32.81
N HIS A 2 15.49 -10.14 -31.64
CA HIS A 2 15.06 -10.64 -30.34
C HIS A 2 13.73 -9.98 -29.93
N LYS A 3 12.64 -10.76 -29.92
CA LYS A 3 11.37 -10.35 -29.32
C LYS A 3 11.57 -10.27 -27.81
N ARG A 4 11.79 -9.07 -27.28
CA ARG A 4 11.81 -8.83 -25.83
C ARG A 4 10.41 -9.16 -25.28
N ARG A 5 10.23 -10.37 -24.74
CA ARG A 5 9.06 -10.71 -23.95
C ARG A 5 9.19 -9.97 -22.63
N GLY A 6 8.61 -8.79 -22.60
CA GLY A 6 8.44 -8.06 -21.36
C GLY A 6 7.51 -8.83 -20.42
N ASN A 7 7.90 -8.98 -19.15
CA ASN A 7 7.12 -9.64 -18.11
C ASN A 7 5.80 -8.89 -17.85
N PRO A 8 4.61 -9.42 -18.20
CA PRO A 8 3.33 -8.69 -18.10
C PRO A 8 2.87 -8.33 -16.67
N ASN A 9 3.68 -8.57 -15.63
CA ASN A 9 3.35 -8.26 -14.24
C ASN A 9 3.66 -6.82 -13.80
N TRP A 10 3.92 -5.87 -14.72
CA TRP A 10 4.12 -4.45 -14.36
C TRP A 10 2.89 -3.74 -13.77
N GLY A 11 1.74 -4.41 -13.68
CA GLY A 11 0.49 -3.87 -13.13
C GLY A 11 0.02 -4.49 -11.83
N LYS A 12 0.78 -5.41 -11.23
CA LYS A 12 0.44 -5.93 -9.90
C LYS A 12 1.37 -5.28 -8.92
N SER A 13 0.84 -4.33 -8.14
CA SER A 13 1.47 -3.81 -6.93
C SER A 13 1.63 -4.95 -5.92
N GLN A 14 2.51 -5.89 -6.24
CA GLN A 14 3.04 -6.82 -5.27
C GLN A 14 4.02 -5.97 -4.48
N ALA A 15 3.50 -5.32 -3.43
CA ALA A 15 4.32 -4.65 -2.43
C ALA A 15 5.34 -5.69 -1.96
N ILE A 16 6.56 -5.62 -2.48
CA ILE A 16 7.67 -6.41 -1.96
C ILE A 16 7.89 -5.83 -0.57
N PRO A 17 7.58 -6.55 0.51
CA PRO A 17 7.80 -6.00 1.83
C PRO A 17 9.32 -5.77 1.99
N PRO A 18 9.75 -4.61 2.49
CA PRO A 18 11.15 -4.44 2.86
C PRO A 18 11.53 -5.51 3.89
N ALA A 19 12.81 -5.91 3.94
CA ALA A 19 13.32 -6.98 4.81
C ALA A 19 13.07 -6.77 6.32
N VAL A 20 12.52 -5.61 6.70
CA VAL A 20 12.06 -5.27 8.05
C VAL A 20 10.56 -5.01 7.96
N ALA A 21 9.75 -5.91 8.53
CA ALA A 21 8.31 -5.71 8.63
C ALA A 21 8.03 -4.40 9.38
N THR A 22 7.42 -3.44 8.70
CA THR A 22 7.03 -2.18 9.33
C THR A 22 5.86 -2.41 10.29
N GLU A 23 5.61 -1.46 11.20
CA GLU A 23 4.46 -1.56 12.11
C GLU A 23 3.13 -1.68 11.36
N PHE A 24 3.04 -1.02 10.19
CA PHE A 24 1.92 -1.17 9.27
C PHE A 24 1.74 -2.63 8.83
N GLU A 25 2.81 -3.29 8.40
CA GLU A 25 2.74 -4.70 7.98
C GLU A 25 2.41 -5.64 9.15
N THR A 26 2.93 -5.34 10.34
CA THR A 26 2.57 -6.11 11.55
C THR A 26 1.07 -6.01 11.84
N VAL A 27 0.48 -4.83 11.67
CA VAL A 27 -0.95 -4.61 11.92
C VAL A 27 -1.80 -5.25 10.83
N VAL A 28 -1.42 -5.09 9.57
CA VAL A 28 -2.01 -5.80 8.44
C VAL A 28 -2.02 -7.31 8.68
N LEU A 29 -0.88 -7.89 9.07
CA LEU A 29 -0.74 -9.33 9.31
C LEU A 29 -1.59 -9.77 10.50
N ARG A 30 -1.64 -8.99 11.58
CA ARG A 30 -2.52 -9.25 12.74
C ARG A 30 -4.00 -9.18 12.38
N LEU A 31 -4.38 -8.26 11.51
CA LEU A 31 -5.75 -8.12 11.00
C LEU A 31 -6.07 -9.13 9.89
N GLY A 32 -5.08 -9.89 9.42
CA GLY A 32 -5.24 -10.84 8.31
C GLY A 32 -5.63 -10.19 7.00
N LEU A 33 -5.25 -8.93 6.80
CA LEU A 33 -5.62 -8.16 5.62
C LEU A 33 -4.70 -8.47 4.44
N THR A 34 -5.28 -8.46 3.25
CA THR A 34 -4.59 -8.50 1.97
C THR A 34 -4.58 -7.11 1.34
N THR A 35 -3.67 -6.84 0.41
CA THR A 35 -3.60 -5.53 -0.29
C THR A 35 -4.94 -5.09 -0.90
N GLU A 36 -5.76 -6.04 -1.36
CA GLU A 36 -7.11 -5.79 -1.89
C GLU A 36 -8.11 -5.34 -0.82
N THR A 37 -7.90 -5.75 0.44
CA THR A 37 -8.79 -5.44 1.56
C THR A 37 -8.31 -4.29 2.44
N TYR A 38 -7.11 -3.73 2.18
CA TYR A 38 -6.59 -2.58 2.93
C TYR A 38 -7.51 -1.37 2.81
N VAL A 39 -7.93 -1.05 1.58
CA VAL A 39 -8.77 0.11 1.28
C VAL A 39 -10.13 0.01 1.96
N GLY A 40 -10.72 -1.20 1.96
CA GLY A 40 -12.02 -1.49 2.57
C GLY A 40 -11.97 -1.72 4.08
N SER A 41 -10.79 -1.84 4.69
CA SER A 41 -10.66 -2.13 6.12
C SER A 41 -10.77 -0.86 6.96
N GLY A 42 -11.93 -0.68 7.60
CA GLY A 42 -12.13 0.41 8.55
C GLY A 42 -11.18 0.36 9.74
N GLN A 43 -10.79 -0.83 10.19
CA GLN A 43 -9.81 -0.98 11.29
C GLN A 43 -8.42 -0.51 10.88
N LEU A 44 -7.98 -0.83 9.66
CA LEU A 44 -6.69 -0.37 9.13
C LEU A 44 -6.70 1.15 8.94
N ARG A 45 -7.81 1.70 8.42
CA ARG A 45 -7.98 3.16 8.25
C ARG A 45 -7.87 3.91 9.57
N ILE A 46 -8.59 3.48 10.61
CA ILE A 46 -8.52 4.11 11.95
C ILE A 46 -7.11 3.99 12.53
N TRP A 47 -6.46 2.84 12.34
CA TRP A 47 -5.08 2.65 12.79
C TRP A 47 -4.13 3.60 12.06
N CYS A 48 -4.26 3.74 10.75
CA CYS A 48 -3.49 4.67 9.93
C CYS A 48 -3.76 6.11 10.35
N GLU A 49 -4.98 6.55 10.62
CA GLU A 49 -5.22 7.92 11.11
C GLU A 49 -4.50 8.20 12.45
N ARG A 50 -4.42 7.20 13.34
CA ARG A 50 -3.75 7.33 14.64
C ARG A 50 -2.23 7.22 14.55
N ASN A 51 -1.70 6.37 13.66
CA ASN A 51 -0.29 6.00 13.63
C ASN A 51 0.44 6.48 12.37
N SER A 52 -0.23 7.07 11.38
CA SER A 52 0.40 7.57 10.14
C SER A 52 1.45 8.65 10.37
N HIS A 53 1.37 9.37 11.50
CA HIS A 53 2.38 10.35 11.88
C HIS A 53 3.67 9.73 12.43
N ARG A 54 3.67 8.43 12.77
CA ARG A 54 4.82 7.70 13.35
C ARG A 54 5.28 6.53 12.49
N CYS A 55 4.35 5.89 11.79
CA CYS A 55 4.58 4.73 10.96
C CYS A 55 4.46 5.11 9.50
N TYR A 56 5.31 4.52 8.67
CA TYR A 56 5.19 4.61 7.22
C TYR A 56 3.86 4.01 6.76
N VAL A 57 3.06 4.79 6.03
CA VAL A 57 1.85 4.34 5.33
C VAL A 57 2.09 4.46 3.84
N PRO A 58 1.80 3.42 3.04
CA PRO A 58 2.02 3.47 1.60
C PRO A 58 1.19 4.57 0.92
N GLU A 59 1.84 5.34 0.04
CA GLU A 59 1.21 6.46 -0.68
C GLU A 59 0.03 6.03 -1.56
N TRP A 60 0.10 4.83 -2.16
CA TRP A 60 -1.01 4.28 -2.94
C TRP A 60 -2.27 4.04 -2.10
N LEU A 61 -2.10 3.69 -0.82
CA LEU A 61 -3.22 3.49 0.11
C LEU A 61 -3.81 4.82 0.56
N LEU A 62 -2.94 5.82 0.79
CA LEU A 62 -3.37 7.20 1.05
C LEU A 62 -4.13 7.80 -0.15
N LYS A 63 -3.72 7.45 -1.37
CA LYS A 63 -4.43 7.84 -2.61
C LYS A 63 -5.81 7.18 -2.72
N GLU A 64 -5.91 5.88 -2.44
CA GLU A 64 -7.19 5.15 -2.44
C GLU A 64 -8.18 5.67 -1.39
N TRP A 65 -7.69 6.11 -0.21
CA TRP A 65 -8.53 6.76 0.79
C TRP A 65 -8.83 8.24 0.50
N GLY A 66 -8.26 8.82 -0.56
CA GLY A 66 -8.41 10.23 -0.90
C GLY A 66 -7.74 11.18 0.10
N ILE A 67 -6.75 10.70 0.86
CA ILE A 67 -6.02 11.47 1.87
C ILE A 67 -4.85 12.23 1.23
N LEU A 68 -4.19 11.66 0.21
CA LEU A 68 -3.18 12.38 -0.55
C LEU A 68 -3.87 13.17 -1.68
N PRO A 69 -3.66 14.50 -1.81
CA PRO A 69 -4.10 15.22 -2.98
C PRO A 69 -3.40 14.62 -4.21
N ASP A 70 -4.15 14.41 -5.29
CA ASP A 70 -3.57 14.05 -6.58
C ASP A 70 -2.51 15.10 -6.89
N VAL A 71 -1.24 14.73 -6.80
CA VAL A 71 -0.13 15.56 -7.24
C VAL A 71 -0.12 15.54 -8.78
N GLY A 72 -1.18 16.10 -9.34
CA GLY A 72 -1.27 16.50 -10.72
C GLY A 72 -0.33 17.68 -10.90
N TRP A 73 0.93 17.38 -11.21
CA TRP A 73 1.78 18.38 -11.83
C TRP A 73 1.27 18.56 -13.26
N SER A 74 0.43 19.57 -13.46
CA SER A 74 0.05 20.08 -14.80
C SER A 74 0.96 21.21 -15.24
#